data_AF-V5I6A2-F1
#
_entry.id   AF-V5I6A2-F1
#
_cell.length_a   1.000
_cell.length_b   1.000
_cell.length_c   1.000
_cell.angle_alpha   90.00
_cell.angle_beta   90.00
_cell.angle_gamma   90.00
#
_symmetry.space_group_name_H-M   'P 1'
#
loop_
_entity.id
_entity.type
_entity.pdbx_description
1 polymer ?
#
loop_
_entity_poly.entity_id
_entity_poly.type
_entity_poly.pdbx_seq_one_letter_code
_entity_poly.pdbx_strand_id
1 'polypeptide(L)'
;KFRSKGEIRNFIEQNPTLAITEQMFDFSLTSRRQRKSGSATTKKAAVEPEQQEPVPVQEQQSEPPELTNEEANNQSLRILFEDNAYKCPIEGCGKNFRRENLAQMHVKHYHPEYTKFLDSTPNVADLAYARTVGENLDKSPGPSKPPPLKQAVRTSTPK
;
A
#
# COMPACT_ATOMS: atom_id res chain seq x y z
N LYS A 1 36.85 -9.91 -3.62
CA LYS A 1 35.42 -10.32 -3.54
C LYS A 1 35.10 -11.13 -4.78
N PHE A 2 34.97 -12.45 -4.65
CA PHE A 2 34.72 -13.35 -5.78
C PHE A 2 33.30 -13.17 -6.32
N ARG A 3 33.15 -13.13 -7.64
CA ARG A 3 31.85 -12.93 -8.32
C ARG A 3 31.22 -14.25 -8.77
N SER A 4 31.99 -15.33 -8.89
CA SER A 4 31.50 -16.64 -9.33
C SER A 4 32.25 -17.80 -8.66
N LYS A 5 31.64 -19.00 -8.67
CA LYS A 5 32.30 -20.23 -8.20
C LYS A 5 33.55 -20.62 -9.02
N GLY A 6 33.61 -20.22 -10.30
CA GLY A 6 34.77 -20.48 -11.15
C GLY A 6 36.01 -19.70 -10.70
N GLU A 7 35.82 -18.45 -10.25
CA GLU A 7 36.91 -17.62 -9.74
C GLU A 7 37.51 -18.16 -8.45
N ILE A 8 36.73 -18.79 -7.58
CA ILE A 8 37.24 -19.40 -6.34
C ILE A 8 38.01 -20.68 -6.60
N ARG A 9 37.53 -21.53 -7.52
CA ARG A 9 38.28 -22.73 -7.89
C ARG A 9 39.66 -22.37 -8.40
N ASN A 10 39.74 -21.39 -9.30
CA ASN A 10 41.01 -20.87 -9.80
C ASN A 10 41.88 -20.24 -8.68
N PHE A 11 41.26 -19.54 -7.73
CA PHE A 11 41.98 -18.96 -6.59
C PHE A 11 42.54 -20.01 -5.62
N ILE A 12 41.79 -21.08 -5.33
CA ILE A 12 42.23 -22.19 -4.49
C ILE A 12 43.38 -22.93 -5.17
N GLU A 13 43.29 -23.14 -6.50
CA GLU A 13 44.37 -23.73 -7.30
C GLU A 13 45.65 -22.87 -7.28
N GLN A 14 45.51 -21.55 -7.30
CA GLN A 14 46.65 -20.61 -7.23
C GLN A 14 47.22 -20.47 -5.81
N ASN A 15 46.44 -20.75 -4.77
CA ASN A 15 46.85 -20.54 -3.37
C ASN A 15 46.61 -21.80 -2.51
N PRO A 16 47.28 -22.93 -2.82
CA PRO A 16 47.07 -24.19 -2.12
C PRO A 16 47.50 -24.16 -0.64
N THR A 17 48.35 -23.21 -0.26
CA THR A 17 48.89 -23.07 1.09
C THR A 17 47.91 -22.44 2.08
N LEU A 18 46.85 -21.79 1.60
CA LEU A 18 45.94 -21.04 2.48
C LEU A 18 44.89 -21.92 3.19
N ALA A 19 44.84 -23.23 2.92
CA ALA A 19 43.85 -24.15 3.49
C ALA A 19 42.39 -23.64 3.39
N ILE A 20 42.11 -22.81 2.38
CA ILE A 20 40.77 -22.27 2.11
C ILE A 20 40.01 -23.28 1.26
N THR A 21 38.82 -23.67 1.71
CA THR A 21 37.96 -24.61 0.97
C THR A 21 36.84 -23.87 0.23
N GLU A 22 36.35 -24.42 -0.88
CA GLU A 22 35.27 -23.80 -1.69
C GLU A 22 34.00 -23.51 -0.85
N GLN A 23 33.75 -24.33 0.16
CA GLN A 23 32.61 -24.21 1.09
C GLN A 23 32.72 -22.99 2.03
N MET A 24 33.90 -22.39 2.19
CA MET A 24 34.08 -21.16 2.96
C MET A 24 33.50 -19.93 2.24
N PHE A 25 33.09 -20.07 0.97
CA PHE A 25 32.50 -19.00 0.18
C PHE A 25 31.01 -19.25 -0.06
N ASP A 26 30.18 -18.40 0.55
CA ASP A 26 28.73 -18.49 0.41
C ASP A 26 28.24 -17.76 -0.85
N PHE A 27 27.82 -18.52 -1.86
CA PHE A 27 27.16 -18.01 -3.07
C PHE A 27 25.64 -18.01 -3.00
N SER A 28 25.06 -18.28 -1.83
CA SER A 28 23.60 -18.31 -1.64
C SER A 28 22.96 -16.91 -1.62
N LEU A 29 23.48 -15.94 -2.38
CA LEU A 29 22.80 -14.66 -2.64
C LEU A 29 21.93 -14.68 -3.91
N THR A 30 21.55 -15.85 -4.39
CA THR A 30 20.32 -15.98 -5.17
C THR A 30 19.52 -17.14 -4.60
N SER A 31 18.48 -16.81 -3.83
CA SER A 31 17.39 -17.73 -3.53
C SER A 31 16.90 -18.33 -4.85
N ARG A 32 17.35 -19.53 -5.20
CA ARG A 32 16.76 -20.36 -6.24
C ARG A 32 15.33 -20.65 -5.79
N ARG A 33 14.40 -19.82 -6.27
CA ARG A 33 12.97 -20.06 -6.16
C ARG A 33 12.70 -21.33 -6.96
N GLN A 34 12.60 -22.47 -6.26
CA GLN A 34 12.09 -23.70 -6.86
C GLN A 34 10.71 -23.39 -7.43
N ARG A 35 10.61 -23.25 -8.75
CA ARG A 35 9.32 -23.27 -9.45
C ARG A 35 8.85 -24.72 -9.40
N LYS A 36 8.04 -25.04 -8.41
CA LYS A 36 7.25 -26.27 -8.37
C LYS A 36 6.24 -26.16 -9.52
N SER A 37 6.51 -26.83 -10.63
CA SER A 37 5.56 -27.05 -11.71
C SER A 37 4.45 -27.99 -11.21
N GLY A 38 3.40 -27.41 -10.64
CA GLY A 38 2.18 -28.11 -10.26
C GLY A 38 1.12 -27.90 -11.33
N SER A 39 0.94 -28.93 -12.14
CA SER A 39 -0.07 -29.05 -13.19
C SER A 39 -1.50 -28.91 -12.66
N ALA A 40 -2.37 -28.38 -13.51
CA ALA A 40 -3.80 -28.16 -13.34
C ALA A 40 -4.58 -29.41 -12.90
N THR A 41 -5.66 -29.20 -12.15
CA THR A 41 -6.92 -29.94 -12.37
C THR A 41 -8.11 -29.13 -11.88
N THR A 42 -8.96 -28.79 -12.84
CA THR A 42 -10.34 -28.32 -12.71
C THR A 42 -11.21 -29.36 -12.02
N LYS A 43 -12.17 -28.94 -11.19
CA LYS A 43 -13.58 -29.43 -11.19
C LYS A 43 -14.52 -28.38 -10.56
N LYS A 44 -15.49 -27.94 -11.36
CA LYS A 44 -16.76 -27.33 -10.93
C LYS A 44 -17.66 -28.42 -10.33
N ALA A 45 -18.45 -28.07 -9.32
CA ALA A 45 -19.76 -28.68 -9.10
C ALA A 45 -20.66 -27.66 -8.39
N ALA A 46 -21.81 -27.41 -9.00
CA ALA A 46 -22.92 -26.61 -8.49
C ALA A 46 -24.04 -27.59 -8.10
N VAL A 47 -24.73 -27.37 -6.96
CA VAL A 47 -26.11 -27.86 -6.71
C VAL A 47 -26.78 -26.96 -5.65
N GLU A 48 -27.95 -26.44 -6.04
CA GLU A 48 -29.06 -25.78 -5.31
C GLU A 48 -30.28 -26.76 -5.43
N PRO A 49 -31.52 -26.57 -4.90
CA PRO A 49 -32.13 -25.80 -3.78
C PRO A 49 -32.99 -26.71 -2.83
N GLU A 50 -33.78 -26.12 -1.89
CA GLU A 50 -35.21 -26.42 -1.53
C GLU A 50 -35.49 -26.18 -0.01
N GLN A 51 -36.10 -25.04 0.39
CA GLN A 51 -37.51 -24.77 0.82
C GLN A 51 -37.94 -25.49 2.12
N GLN A 52 -38.66 -24.94 3.13
CA GLN A 52 -39.64 -23.84 3.25
C GLN A 52 -39.90 -23.48 4.75
N GLU A 53 -40.51 -22.31 4.99
CA GLU A 53 -40.91 -21.68 6.29
C GLU A 53 -42.19 -22.28 6.95
N PRO A 54 -42.69 -21.86 8.15
CA PRO A 54 -43.33 -20.53 8.39
C PRO A 54 -43.21 -19.85 9.79
N VAL A 55 -43.26 -18.50 9.74
CA VAL A 55 -43.76 -17.40 10.62
C VAL A 55 -44.62 -17.74 11.88
N PRO A 56 -44.64 -16.89 12.96
CA PRO A 56 -45.26 -15.54 12.95
C PRO A 56 -44.49 -14.42 13.69
N VAL A 57 -44.31 -13.25 13.06
CA VAL A 57 -45.12 -12.01 13.16
C VAL A 57 -45.10 -11.37 14.56
N GLN A 58 -44.33 -10.30 14.70
CA GLN A 58 -44.88 -9.08 15.29
C GLN A 58 -44.34 -7.83 14.60
N GLU A 59 -45.32 -6.98 14.33
CA GLU A 59 -45.39 -5.90 13.38
C GLU A 59 -45.34 -4.58 14.15
N GLN A 60 -44.49 -3.64 13.72
CA GLN A 60 -44.76 -2.21 13.86
C GLN A 60 -43.92 -1.43 12.84
N GLN A 61 -44.62 -1.02 11.78
CA GLN A 61 -44.28 -0.01 10.78
C GLN A 61 -43.99 1.33 11.50
N SER A 62 -43.06 2.19 11.05
CA SER A 62 -43.14 2.92 9.78
C SER A 62 -41.79 3.56 9.36
N GLU A 63 -41.42 3.37 8.10
CA GLU A 63 -40.29 3.98 7.37
C GLU A 63 -40.64 5.37 6.74
N PRO A 64 -39.82 6.01 5.86
CA PRO A 64 -38.51 6.65 6.04
C PRO A 64 -38.52 8.11 5.44
N PRO A 65 -37.40 8.86 5.41
CA PRO A 65 -36.44 8.67 4.34
C PRO A 65 -35.01 8.56 4.86
N GLU A 66 -34.33 7.54 4.32
CA GLU A 66 -32.93 7.56 3.90
C GLU A 66 -32.13 8.80 4.32
N LEU A 67 -31.25 8.64 5.31
CA LEU A 67 -29.93 9.25 5.21
C LEU A 67 -29.00 8.24 4.56
N THR A 68 -29.32 7.93 3.31
CA THR A 68 -28.33 7.63 2.30
C THR A 68 -27.45 8.87 2.17
N ASN A 69 -26.40 8.98 2.99
CA ASN A 69 -25.15 9.49 2.45
C ASN A 69 -24.47 8.34 1.69
N GLU A 70 -25.20 7.90 0.65
CA GLU A 70 -24.72 7.30 -0.58
C GLU A 70 -23.93 8.35 -1.34
N GLU A 71 -22.85 8.83 -0.74
CA GLU A 71 -21.75 9.43 -1.47
C GLU A 71 -20.53 8.66 -1.03
N ALA A 72 -20.47 7.42 -1.51
CA ALA A 72 -19.45 7.00 -2.46
C ALA A 72 -18.41 8.09 -2.83
N ASN A 73 -17.66 8.60 -1.85
CA ASN A 73 -16.32 9.11 -2.08
C ASN A 73 -15.40 7.89 -2.29
N ASN A 74 -15.79 7.07 -3.26
CA ASN A 74 -15.11 5.89 -3.77
C ASN A 74 -13.95 6.30 -4.68
N GLN A 75 -13.39 7.50 -4.46
CA GLN A 75 -12.24 7.97 -5.20
C GLN A 75 -10.92 7.55 -4.52
N SER A 76 -10.94 6.51 -3.68
CA SER A 76 -9.73 5.96 -3.06
C SER A 76 -9.60 4.47 -3.39
N LEU A 77 -8.88 4.17 -4.47
CA LEU A 77 -8.49 2.80 -4.79
C LEU A 77 -7.52 2.31 -3.72
N ARG A 78 -7.83 1.16 -3.13
CA ARG A 78 -6.96 0.50 -2.15
C ARG A 78 -6.50 -0.82 -2.72
N ILE A 79 -5.22 -1.12 -2.55
CA ILE A 79 -4.64 -2.37 -3.01
C ILE A 79 -5.04 -3.46 -2.03
N LEU A 80 -5.66 -4.51 -2.57
CA LEU A 80 -6.17 -5.63 -1.77
C LEU A 80 -5.04 -6.62 -1.49
N PHE A 81 -5.01 -7.15 -0.26
CA PHE A 81 -4.09 -8.21 0.12
C PHE A 81 -4.85 -9.53 0.24
N GLU A 82 -4.56 -10.46 -0.68
CA GLU A 82 -5.20 -11.77 -0.78
C GLU A 82 -4.15 -12.84 -1.08
N ASP A 83 -4.31 -14.04 -0.51
CA ASP A 83 -3.44 -15.20 -0.76
C ASP A 83 -1.94 -14.93 -0.53
N ASN A 84 -1.61 -14.12 0.49
CA ASN A 84 -0.26 -13.66 0.79
C ASN A 84 0.40 -12.81 -0.32
N ALA A 85 -0.40 -12.20 -1.19
CA ALA A 85 0.06 -11.30 -2.25
C ALA A 85 -0.85 -10.07 -2.36
N TYR A 86 -0.28 -8.97 -2.86
CA TYR A 86 -1.01 -7.74 -3.15
C TYR A 86 -1.58 -7.82 -4.55
N LYS A 87 -2.90 -7.76 -4.70
CA LYS A 87 -3.58 -7.85 -5.99
C LYS A 87 -3.98 -6.46 -6.49
N CYS A 88 -3.85 -6.26 -7.80
CA CYS A 88 -4.34 -5.05 -8.44
C CYS A 88 -5.88 -5.01 -8.32
N PRO A 89 -6.47 -3.93 -7.75
CA PRO A 89 -7.91 -3.82 -7.53
C PRO A 89 -8.71 -3.48 -8.80
N ILE A 90 -8.06 -3.42 -9.97
CA ILE A 90 -8.68 -3.01 -11.22
C ILE A 90 -9.21 -4.25 -11.94
N GLU A 91 -10.52 -4.22 -12.21
CA GLU A 91 -11.22 -5.24 -12.99
C GLU A 91 -10.52 -5.48 -14.33
N GLY A 92 -10.17 -6.75 -14.60
CA GLY A 92 -9.46 -7.16 -15.82
C GLY A 92 -7.93 -7.12 -15.77
N CYS A 93 -7.29 -6.65 -14.68
CA CYS A 93 -5.83 -6.71 -14.55
C CYS A 93 -5.34 -8.01 -13.89
N GLY A 94 -5.88 -8.35 -12.71
CA GLY A 94 -5.59 -9.61 -12.00
C GLY A 94 -4.13 -9.86 -11.59
N LYS A 95 -3.24 -8.86 -11.68
CA LYS A 95 -1.81 -9.00 -11.33
C LYS A 95 -1.61 -9.06 -9.81
N ASN A 96 -0.78 -10.00 -9.37
CA ASN A 96 -0.35 -10.13 -7.97
C ASN A 96 1.11 -9.73 -7.77
N PHE A 97 1.40 -9.11 -6.64
CA PHE A 97 2.70 -8.58 -6.27
C PHE A 97 3.09 -9.03 -4.87
N ARG A 98 4.40 -9.17 -4.62
CA ARG A 98 4.89 -9.59 -3.30
C ARG A 98 4.92 -8.46 -2.26
N ARG A 99 4.83 -7.21 -2.69
CA ARG A 99 4.88 -6.00 -1.85
C ARG A 99 3.89 -4.98 -2.39
N GLU A 100 3.29 -4.22 -1.49
CA GLU A 100 2.31 -3.18 -1.82
C GLU A 100 2.87 -2.11 -2.75
N ASN A 101 4.08 -1.62 -2.47
CA ASN A 101 4.74 -0.59 -3.28
C ASN A 101 4.87 -0.99 -4.77
N LEU A 102 5.08 -2.28 -5.06
CA LEU A 102 5.13 -2.77 -6.44
C LEU A 102 3.74 -2.74 -7.10
N ALA A 103 2.70 -3.05 -6.35
CA ALA A 103 1.33 -2.95 -6.83
C ALA A 103 0.92 -1.48 -7.06
N GLN A 104 1.32 -0.55 -6.18
CA GLN A 104 1.11 0.90 -6.37
C GLN A 104 1.80 1.38 -7.63
N MET A 105 3.09 1.03 -7.80
CA MET A 105 3.85 1.36 -9.00
C MET A 105 3.22 0.76 -10.26
N HIS A 106 2.70 -0.46 -10.18
CA HIS A 106 2.01 -1.09 -11.30
C HIS A 106 0.76 -0.30 -11.70
N VAL A 107 -0.12 0.04 -10.76
CA VAL A 107 -1.30 0.85 -11.06
C VAL A 107 -0.88 2.21 -11.64
N LYS A 108 0.16 2.83 -11.08
CA LYS A 108 0.66 4.13 -11.56
C LYS A 108 1.10 4.15 -13.03
N HIS A 109 1.72 3.07 -13.51
CA HIS A 109 2.29 3.02 -14.87
C HIS A 109 1.38 2.34 -15.90
N TYR A 110 0.59 1.34 -15.48
CA TYR A 110 -0.25 0.56 -16.39
C TYR A 110 -1.72 0.96 -16.36
N HIS A 111 -2.13 1.71 -15.33
CA HIS A 111 -3.49 2.18 -15.13
C HIS A 111 -3.51 3.68 -14.80
N PRO A 112 -3.03 4.54 -15.73
CA PRO A 112 -2.91 5.98 -15.48
C PRO A 112 -4.26 6.63 -15.13
N GLU A 113 -5.37 6.12 -15.66
CA GLU A 113 -6.73 6.59 -15.32
C GLU A 113 -7.04 6.50 -13.83
N TYR A 114 -6.47 5.49 -13.17
CA TYR A 114 -6.73 5.13 -11.78
C TYR A 114 -5.72 5.76 -10.81
N THR A 115 -4.70 6.46 -11.31
CA THR A 115 -3.68 7.15 -10.47
C THR A 115 -4.29 8.19 -9.54
N LYS A 116 -5.31 8.91 -10.02
CA LYS A 116 -6.03 9.96 -9.28
C LYS A 116 -6.69 9.44 -8.00
N PHE A 117 -6.86 8.13 -7.91
CA PHE A 117 -7.58 7.45 -6.85
C PHE A 117 -6.65 6.76 -5.85
N LEU A 118 -5.34 6.63 -6.09
CA LEU A 118 -4.45 5.93 -5.17
C LEU A 118 -3.91 6.84 -4.05
N ASP A 119 -3.78 8.14 -4.32
CA ASP A 119 -3.06 9.09 -3.47
C ASP A 119 -3.96 10.23 -2.99
N SER A 120 -5.17 9.91 -2.51
CA SER A 120 -6.06 10.90 -1.87
C SER A 120 -5.60 11.30 -0.47
N THR A 121 -4.29 11.33 -0.21
CA THR A 121 -3.80 11.93 1.03
C THR A 121 -4.11 13.42 0.99
N PRO A 122 -4.75 13.98 2.03
CA PRO A 122 -5.06 15.41 2.09
C PRO A 122 -3.79 16.24 1.87
N ASN A 123 -3.94 17.31 1.10
CA ASN A 123 -2.86 18.24 0.81
C ASN A 123 -2.21 18.72 2.13
N VAL A 124 -0.89 18.87 2.13
CA VAL A 124 -0.12 19.34 3.29
C VAL A 124 -0.66 20.67 3.82
N ALA A 125 -1.13 21.55 2.92
CA ALA A 125 -1.77 22.82 3.29
C ALA A 125 -3.06 22.60 4.10
N ASP A 126 -3.94 21.71 3.64
CA ASP A 126 -5.20 21.38 4.32
C ASP A 126 -4.92 20.71 5.67
N LEU A 127 -3.90 19.84 5.71
CA LEU A 127 -3.47 19.16 6.93
C LEU A 127 -2.87 20.15 7.95
N ALA A 128 -2.23 21.22 7.50
CA ALA A 128 -1.76 22.30 8.38
C ALA A 128 -2.92 23.17 8.84
N TYR A 129 -3.85 23.52 7.96
CA TYR A 129 -5.04 24.32 8.28
C TYR A 129 -5.93 23.65 9.32
N ALA A 130 -6.21 22.34 9.17
CA ALA A 130 -6.99 21.59 10.15
C ALA A 130 -6.35 21.62 11.55
N ARG A 131 -5.01 21.59 11.64
CA ARG A 131 -4.27 21.68 12.92
C ARG A 131 -4.34 23.08 13.53
N THR A 132 -4.35 24.13 12.73
CA THR A 132 -4.34 25.52 13.24
C THR A 132 -5.74 26.05 13.54
N VAL A 133 -6.75 25.62 12.77
CA VAL A 133 -8.12 26.16 12.85
C VAL A 133 -9.04 25.28 13.69
N GLY A 134 -8.86 23.96 13.70
CA GLY A 134 -9.78 23.02 14.37
C GLY A 134 -9.76 23.00 15.89
N GLU A 135 -8.77 23.63 16.55
CA GLU A 135 -8.60 23.53 18.01
C GLU A 135 -9.04 24.79 18.81
N ASN A 136 -9.64 25.79 18.16
CA ASN A 136 -9.89 27.13 18.73
C ASN A 136 -11.38 27.51 18.90
N LEU A 137 -12.31 26.57 19.05
CA LEU A 137 -13.71 26.93 19.38
C LEU A 137 -14.10 26.76 20.86
N ASP A 138 -13.41 25.93 21.65
CA ASP A 138 -13.81 25.65 23.04
C ASP A 138 -12.90 26.26 24.12
N LYS A 139 -11.82 26.95 23.73
CA LYS A 139 -10.99 27.72 24.66
C LYS A 139 -11.21 29.19 24.36
N SER A 140 -12.19 29.80 25.01
CA SER A 140 -12.27 31.26 25.10
C SER A 140 -11.21 31.76 26.09
N PRO A 141 -10.18 32.49 25.66
CA PRO A 141 -9.64 33.56 26.47
C PRO A 141 -10.29 34.86 25.99
N GLY A 142 -10.65 35.73 26.92
CA GLY A 142 -11.22 37.04 26.65
C GLY A 142 -10.35 37.94 25.73
N PRO A 143 -10.78 39.19 25.51
CA PRO A 143 -10.20 40.05 24.48
C PRO A 143 -8.81 40.54 24.89
N SER A 144 -7.75 39.81 24.51
CA SER A 144 -6.38 40.30 24.59
C SER A 144 -5.79 40.54 23.20
N LYS A 145 -5.40 41.80 23.02
CA LYS A 145 -4.88 42.48 21.81
C LYS A 145 -3.81 41.66 21.05
N PRO A 146 -3.72 41.83 19.72
CA PRO A 146 -2.68 41.18 18.92
C PRO A 146 -1.28 41.73 19.27
N PRO A 147 -0.23 40.89 19.29
CA PRO A 147 1.14 41.34 19.47
C PRO A 147 1.65 42.07 18.21
N PRO A 148 2.56 43.05 18.36
CA PRO A 148 2.99 43.90 17.25
C PRO A 148 3.90 43.11 16.30
N LEU A 149 3.57 43.21 15.00
CA LEU A 149 4.41 42.75 13.89
C LEU A 149 5.76 43.47 13.94
N LYS A 150 6.83 42.75 14.31
CA LYS A 150 8.20 43.24 14.15
C LYS A 150 8.60 43.06 12.69
N GLN A 151 8.78 44.18 11.99
CA GLN A 151 9.25 44.23 10.61
C GLN A 151 10.66 43.63 10.51
N ALA A 152 10.86 42.73 9.54
CA ALA A 152 12.16 42.13 9.24
C ALA A 152 13.10 43.19 8.65
N VAL A 153 14.17 43.50 9.37
CA VAL A 153 15.27 44.34 8.88
C VAL A 153 16.00 43.57 7.78
N ARG A 154 15.99 44.11 6.56
CA ARG A 154 16.77 43.61 5.43
C ARG A 154 18.24 43.98 5.64
N THR A 155 19.09 43.03 5.97
CA THR A 155 20.54 43.22 5.96
C THR A 155 21.06 43.07 4.52
N SER A 156 21.54 44.18 3.95
CA SER A 156 22.24 44.23 2.67
C SER A 156 23.67 43.69 2.84
N THR A 157 24.00 42.58 2.20
CA THR A 157 25.39 42.08 2.10
C THR A 157 26.17 42.86 1.03
N PRO A 158 27.36 43.41 1.32
CA PRO A 158 28.22 44.02 0.33
C PRO A 158 28.97 42.97 -0.52
N LYS A 159 29.44 43.41 -1.67
CA LYS A 159 30.01 42.64 -2.78
C LYS A 159 31.51 42.40 -2.63
#